data_AF-A0AAW1QAD6-F1
#
_entry.id   AF-A0AAW1QAD6-F1
#
_cell.length_a   1.000
_cell.length_b   1.000
_cell.length_c   1.000
_cell.angle_alpha   90.00
_cell.angle_beta   90.00
_cell.angle_gamma   90.00
#
_symmetry.space_group_name_H-M   'P 1'
#
loop_
_entity.id
_entity.type
_entity.pdbx_description
1 polymer ?
#
loop_
_entity_poly.entity_id
_entity_poly.type
_entity_poly.pdbx_seq_one_letter_code
_entity_poly.pdbx_strand_id
1 'polypeptide(L)'
;MGKTVVLDWEGVDGRFLFKGDQAYHGPAHAFRHELSLRDTWFLVDAKRPPDVNAITLLTTSPRHDLIHQAIDGASLHELLVSVGQLDSKREVSHRLVHIEVGEDYIQHRINFASPYVGQLVGDRLARDSVEAVERFLRWTRDLKDVAAMRGILFERLSHHLMYSREFDMEERDLEIDAHLPKYHNSPKERIDLATGASLEKLKDKPGAYIIPRARDYAPIDSLILPNRAFQCTVSAMPPVESVGLKCMLDETGADEILLTFVVPPDQFATFKKQDLTGMQYNELRRVKQRVCQLPVNI
;
A
#
# COMPACT_ATOMS: atom_id res chain seq x y z
N MET A 1 -31.51 -17.17 -14.86
CA MET A 1 -30.84 -18.48 -14.95
C MET A 1 -29.36 -18.27 -14.66
N GLY A 2 -28.81 -18.99 -13.68
CA GLY A 2 -27.39 -18.88 -13.32
C GLY A 2 -26.47 -19.35 -14.45
N LYS A 3 -25.29 -18.72 -14.58
CA LYS A 3 -24.27 -19.11 -15.56
C LYS A 3 -23.55 -20.37 -15.09
N THR A 4 -23.15 -21.23 -16.02
CA THR A 4 -22.32 -22.42 -15.74
C THR A 4 -20.85 -22.01 -15.77
N VAL A 5 -20.09 -22.35 -14.73
CA VAL A 5 -18.65 -22.02 -14.63
C VAL A 5 -17.85 -23.28 -14.34
N VAL A 6 -16.80 -23.51 -15.10
CA VAL A 6 -15.80 -24.56 -14.83
C VAL A 6 -14.50 -23.87 -14.44
N LEU A 7 -13.88 -24.33 -13.34
CA LEU A 7 -12.63 -23.80 -12.79
C LEU A 7 -11.55 -24.88 -12.82
N ASP A 8 -10.37 -24.49 -13.32
CA ASP A 8 -9.24 -25.41 -13.52
C ASP A 8 -7.93 -24.66 -13.25
N TRP A 9 -7.31 -24.86 -12.09
CA TRP A 9 -6.09 -24.14 -11.70
C TRP A 9 -4.89 -25.08 -11.58
N GLU A 10 -3.67 -24.55 -11.75
CA GLU A 10 -2.43 -25.30 -11.53
C GLU A 10 -2.25 -25.60 -10.03
N GLY A 11 -1.89 -26.84 -9.68
CA GLY A 11 -1.66 -27.26 -8.29
C GLY A 11 -2.86 -27.87 -7.54
N VAL A 12 -4.04 -27.97 -8.16
CA VAL A 12 -5.12 -28.85 -7.66
C VAL A 12 -5.41 -29.98 -8.62
N ASP A 13 -5.54 -31.17 -8.03
CA ASP A 13 -5.92 -32.37 -8.75
C ASP A 13 -7.42 -32.36 -9.03
N GLY A 14 -7.78 -31.85 -10.21
CA GLY A 14 -9.13 -31.85 -10.72
C GLY A 14 -9.67 -30.49 -11.13
N ARG A 15 -10.97 -30.48 -11.43
CA ARG A 15 -11.77 -29.33 -11.84
C ARG A 15 -12.94 -29.14 -10.91
N PHE A 16 -13.44 -27.90 -10.88
CA PHE A 16 -14.68 -27.57 -10.21
C PHE A 16 -15.72 -27.11 -11.22
N LEU A 17 -16.95 -27.58 -11.10
CA LEU A 17 -18.11 -27.12 -11.87
C LEU A 17 -19.09 -26.44 -10.93
N PHE A 18 -19.48 -25.22 -11.27
CA PHE A 18 -20.54 -24.46 -10.61
C PHE A 18 -21.71 -24.34 -11.58
N LYS A 19 -22.88 -24.82 -11.16
CA LYS A 19 -24.10 -24.82 -11.98
C LYS A 19 -25.30 -24.53 -11.10
N GLY A 20 -25.87 -23.33 -11.23
CA GLY A 20 -26.86 -22.85 -10.27
C GLY A 20 -26.23 -22.73 -8.88
N ASP A 21 -26.91 -23.26 -7.85
CA ASP A 21 -26.45 -23.21 -6.45
C ASP A 21 -25.64 -24.46 -6.05
N GLN A 22 -25.16 -25.24 -7.03
CA GLN A 22 -24.46 -26.50 -6.82
C GLN A 22 -23.03 -26.43 -7.33
N ALA A 23 -22.11 -27.04 -6.56
CA ALA A 23 -20.71 -27.18 -6.89
C ALA A 23 -20.32 -28.67 -6.95
N TYR A 24 -19.55 -29.04 -7.96
CA TYR A 24 -19.08 -30.41 -8.18
C TYR A 24 -17.57 -30.39 -8.37
N HIS A 25 -16.87 -31.37 -7.80
CA HIS A 25 -15.45 -31.61 -8.05
C HIS A 25 -15.29 -32.90 -8.84
N GLY A 26 -14.35 -32.90 -9.79
CA GLY A 26 -14.06 -34.07 -10.61
C GLY A 26 -12.61 -34.08 -11.07
N PRO A 27 -12.12 -35.19 -11.63
CA PRO A 27 -10.76 -35.29 -12.14
C PRO A 27 -10.50 -34.28 -13.27
N ALA A 28 -9.24 -34.07 -13.64
CA ALA A 28 -8.84 -33.05 -14.63
C ALA A 28 -9.50 -33.21 -16.02
N HIS A 29 -10.09 -34.36 -16.32
CA HIS A 29 -10.82 -34.62 -17.56
C HIS A 29 -12.36 -34.55 -17.40
N ALA A 30 -12.86 -34.15 -16.23
CA ALA A 30 -14.28 -34.01 -15.95
C ALA A 30 -14.90 -32.79 -16.65
N PHE A 31 -16.23 -32.76 -16.67
CA PHE A 31 -17.07 -31.67 -17.18
C PHE A 31 -16.87 -31.34 -18.66
N ARG A 32 -16.49 -32.33 -19.48
CA ARG A 32 -16.31 -32.17 -20.94
C ARG A 32 -17.59 -31.73 -21.63
N HIS A 33 -18.74 -32.20 -21.16
CA HIS A 33 -20.03 -31.83 -21.73
C HIS A 33 -20.25 -30.32 -21.54
N GLU A 34 -20.08 -29.81 -20.32
CA GLU A 34 -20.23 -28.40 -19.99
C GLU A 34 -19.23 -27.53 -20.77
N LEU A 35 -17.98 -27.97 -20.89
CA LEU A 35 -16.95 -27.29 -21.69
C LEU A 35 -17.22 -27.30 -23.20
N SER A 36 -18.11 -28.17 -23.70
CA SER A 36 -18.52 -28.15 -25.11
C SER A 36 -19.57 -27.08 -25.43
N LEU A 37 -20.15 -26.45 -24.41
CA LEU A 37 -21.21 -25.45 -24.55
C LEU A 37 -20.63 -24.02 -24.55
N ARG A 38 -21.09 -23.19 -25.49
CA ARG A 38 -20.63 -21.79 -25.65
C ARG A 38 -21.11 -20.83 -24.55
N ASP A 39 -22.09 -21.25 -23.74
CA ASP A 39 -22.62 -20.46 -22.63
C ASP A 39 -21.94 -20.78 -21.29
N THR A 40 -21.03 -21.76 -21.28
CA THR A 40 -20.17 -22.09 -20.14
C THR A 40 -18.95 -21.17 -20.11
N TRP A 41 -18.62 -20.67 -18.92
CA TRP A 41 -17.38 -19.96 -18.66
C TRP A 41 -16.33 -20.95 -18.14
N PHE A 42 -15.13 -20.94 -18.72
CA PHE A 42 -14.03 -21.78 -18.32
C PHE A 42 -12.88 -20.93 -17.79
N LEU A 43 -12.71 -20.89 -16.48
CA LEU A 43 -11.66 -20.15 -15.80
C LEU A 43 -10.46 -21.07 -15.60
N VAL A 44 -9.33 -20.69 -16.19
CA VAL A 44 -8.10 -21.48 -16.14
C VAL A 44 -6.99 -20.64 -15.54
N ASP A 45 -6.34 -21.11 -14.48
CA ASP A 45 -5.23 -20.41 -13.84
C ASP A 45 -3.90 -21.14 -14.03
N ALA A 46 -2.88 -20.37 -14.42
CA ALA A 46 -1.47 -20.79 -14.54
C ALA A 46 -1.18 -22.00 -15.45
N LYS A 47 -2.15 -22.48 -16.24
CA LYS A 47 -1.94 -23.58 -17.20
C LYS A 47 -2.56 -23.31 -18.56
N ARG A 48 -2.03 -23.98 -19.59
CA ARG A 48 -2.56 -23.87 -20.95
C ARG A 48 -3.95 -24.54 -21.02
N PRO A 49 -5.02 -23.80 -21.38
CA PRO A 49 -6.34 -24.40 -21.50
C PRO A 49 -6.39 -25.37 -22.68
N PRO A 50 -7.13 -26.49 -22.57
CA PRO A 50 -7.50 -27.29 -23.72
C PRO A 50 -8.39 -26.50 -24.69
N ASP A 51 -8.38 -26.89 -25.96
CA ASP A 51 -9.26 -26.33 -26.98
C ASP A 51 -10.71 -26.80 -26.72
N VAL A 52 -11.58 -25.87 -26.33
CA VAL A 52 -12.96 -26.12 -25.93
C VAL A 52 -13.87 -25.00 -26.44
N ASN A 53 -15.16 -25.30 -26.60
CA ASN A 53 -16.15 -24.34 -27.10
C ASN A 53 -16.58 -23.31 -26.03
N ALA A 54 -16.33 -23.59 -24.75
CA ALA A 54 -16.61 -22.68 -23.65
C ALA A 54 -15.85 -21.34 -23.77
N ILE A 55 -16.44 -20.28 -23.23
CA ILE A 55 -15.79 -18.97 -23.10
C ILE A 55 -14.64 -19.11 -22.11
N THR A 56 -13.42 -19.16 -22.61
CA THR A 56 -12.24 -19.49 -21.80
C THR A 56 -11.51 -18.21 -21.38
N LEU A 57 -11.39 -18.01 -20.07
CA LEU A 57 -10.58 -16.95 -19.47
C LEU A 57 -9.34 -17.57 -18.82
N LEU A 58 -8.17 -17.15 -19.29
CA LEU A 58 -6.89 -17.54 -18.72
C LEU A 58 -6.43 -16.46 -17.73
N THR A 59 -6.26 -16.83 -16.48
CA THR A 59 -5.60 -16.01 -15.46
C THR A 59 -4.15 -16.49 -15.30
N THR A 60 -3.24 -15.55 -15.13
CA THR A 60 -1.84 -15.85 -14.79
C THR A 60 -1.38 -14.84 -13.78
N SER A 61 -0.65 -15.30 -12.75
CA SER A 61 0.07 -14.39 -11.87
C SER A 61 1.07 -13.55 -12.69
N PRO A 62 1.19 -12.23 -12.42
CA PRO A 62 2.18 -11.39 -13.09
C PRO A 62 3.58 -11.99 -12.88
N ARG A 63 4.34 -12.23 -13.95
CA ARG A 63 5.70 -12.75 -13.80
C ARG A 63 6.62 -11.66 -13.26
N HIS A 64 7.33 -11.93 -12.17
CA HIS A 64 8.18 -10.95 -11.47
C HIS A 64 9.24 -10.31 -12.37
N ASP A 65 9.88 -11.10 -13.23
CA ASP A 65 10.83 -10.66 -14.26
C ASP A 65 10.23 -9.64 -15.24
N LEU A 66 8.98 -9.84 -15.64
CA LEU A 66 8.26 -8.91 -16.51
C LEU A 66 7.84 -7.62 -15.77
N ILE A 67 7.59 -7.69 -14.47
CA ILE A 67 7.35 -6.50 -13.63
C ILE A 67 8.63 -5.68 -13.49
N HIS A 68 9.77 -6.32 -13.23
CA HIS A 68 11.05 -5.61 -13.12
C HIS A 68 11.44 -4.95 -14.45
N GLN A 69 11.26 -5.63 -15.58
CA GLN A 69 11.45 -5.03 -16.91
C GLN A 69 10.48 -3.87 -17.17
N ALA A 70 9.21 -4.01 -16.76
CA ALA A 70 8.19 -2.97 -16.87
C ALA A 70 8.54 -1.75 -16.03
N ILE A 71 9.04 -1.97 -14.81
CA ILE A 71 9.58 -0.91 -13.97
C ILE A 71 10.74 -0.27 -14.72
N ASP A 72 11.83 -1.00 -15.00
CA ASP A 72 13.06 -0.47 -15.62
C ASP A 72 12.80 0.33 -16.90
N GLY A 73 11.89 -0.14 -17.76
CA GLY A 73 11.50 0.51 -19.00
C GLY A 73 10.44 1.62 -18.88
N ALA A 74 9.72 1.74 -17.76
CA ALA A 74 8.74 2.80 -17.57
C ALA A 74 9.43 4.14 -17.26
N SER A 75 9.15 5.16 -18.07
CA SER A 75 9.41 6.53 -17.66
C SER A 75 8.26 7.03 -16.78
N LEU A 76 8.58 7.83 -15.76
CA LEU A 76 7.57 8.46 -14.93
C LEU A 76 6.57 9.26 -15.77
N HIS A 77 7.01 9.91 -16.85
CA HIS A 77 6.13 10.59 -17.79
C HIS A 77 5.07 9.66 -18.41
N GLU A 78 5.41 8.39 -18.67
CA GLU A 78 4.48 7.41 -19.25
C GLU A 78 3.46 6.88 -18.24
N LEU A 79 3.88 6.63 -16.99
CA LEU A 79 2.95 6.34 -15.90
C LEU A 79 2.01 7.51 -15.62
N LEU A 80 2.51 8.75 -15.75
CA LEU A 80 1.74 9.97 -15.53
C LEU A 80 0.74 10.25 -16.66
N VAL A 81 1.06 9.92 -17.91
CA VAL A 81 0.16 10.11 -19.06
C VAL A 81 -0.89 9.01 -19.16
N SER A 82 -0.59 7.80 -18.69
CA SER A 82 -1.55 6.68 -18.71
C SER A 82 -2.62 6.77 -17.62
N VAL A 83 -2.33 7.42 -16.49
CA VAL A 83 -3.33 7.77 -15.46
C VAL A 83 -4.25 8.85 -16.03
N GLY A 84 -5.31 8.42 -16.72
CA GLY A 84 -6.31 9.29 -17.36
C GLY A 84 -6.45 9.10 -18.88
N GLN A 85 -5.56 8.34 -19.53
CA GLN A 85 -5.70 7.94 -20.93
C GLN A 85 -5.89 6.43 -21.03
N LEU A 86 -7.15 6.02 -21.16
CA LEU A 86 -7.60 4.63 -21.32
C LEU A 86 -7.06 3.91 -22.58
N ASP A 87 -6.31 4.62 -23.44
CA ASP A 87 -6.01 4.20 -24.82
C ASP A 87 -4.52 4.30 -25.19
N SER A 88 -3.61 4.36 -24.21
CA SER A 88 -2.18 4.35 -24.51
C SER A 88 -1.73 2.94 -24.94
N LYS A 89 -1.30 2.82 -26.20
CA LYS A 89 -0.90 1.58 -26.91
C LYS A 89 0.29 0.80 -26.32
N ARG A 90 0.70 1.02 -25.07
CA ARG A 90 1.91 0.39 -24.49
C ARG A 90 1.55 -0.56 -23.35
N GLU A 91 1.97 -1.82 -23.50
CA GLU A 91 1.69 -2.93 -22.58
C GLU A 91 2.22 -2.73 -21.14
N VAL A 92 3.05 -1.72 -20.89
CA VAL A 92 3.74 -1.56 -19.60
C VAL A 92 2.80 -1.00 -18.52
N SER A 93 1.89 -0.08 -18.88
CA SER A 93 1.03 0.60 -17.91
C SER A 93 0.02 -0.33 -17.24
N HIS A 94 -0.56 -1.28 -17.98
CA HIS A 94 -1.58 -2.21 -17.44
C HIS A 94 -1.01 -3.23 -16.47
N ARG A 95 0.33 -3.39 -16.40
CA ARG A 95 1.00 -4.27 -15.44
C ARG A 95 1.34 -3.58 -14.12
N LEU A 96 1.31 -2.24 -14.13
CA LEU A 96 1.72 -1.41 -13.00
C LEU A 96 0.53 -0.73 -12.32
N VAL A 97 -0.51 -0.41 -13.09
CA VAL A 97 -1.69 0.32 -12.62
C VAL A 97 -2.95 -0.39 -13.11
N HIS A 98 -3.90 -0.62 -12.20
CA HIS A 98 -5.19 -1.25 -12.45
C HIS A 98 -6.33 -0.29 -12.13
N ILE A 99 -7.45 -0.45 -12.84
CA ILE A 99 -8.73 0.17 -12.50
C ILE A 99 -9.52 -0.85 -11.68
N GLU A 100 -9.69 -0.56 -10.40
CA GLU A 100 -10.55 -1.31 -9.50
C GLU A 100 -11.94 -0.71 -9.51
N VAL A 101 -12.95 -1.51 -9.84
CA VAL A 101 -14.33 -1.06 -9.86
C VAL A 101 -14.98 -1.42 -8.52
N GLY A 102 -15.71 -0.46 -7.94
CA GLY A 102 -16.49 -0.66 -6.72
C GLY A 102 -17.62 -1.66 -6.92
N GLU A 103 -18.21 -2.11 -5.81
CA GLU A 103 -19.31 -3.09 -5.81
C GLU A 103 -20.55 -2.61 -6.60
N ASP A 104 -20.71 -1.29 -6.74
CA ASP A 104 -21.78 -0.66 -7.51
C ASP A 104 -21.51 -0.58 -9.02
N TYR A 105 -20.31 -0.99 -9.47
CA TYR A 105 -19.83 -0.89 -10.85
C TYR A 105 -19.82 0.54 -11.44
N ILE A 106 -20.02 1.56 -10.62
CA ILE A 106 -20.10 2.98 -11.01
C ILE A 106 -18.84 3.69 -10.55
N GLN A 107 -18.41 3.42 -9.31
CA GLN A 107 -17.19 3.98 -8.76
C GLN A 107 -15.99 3.18 -9.24
N HIS A 108 -14.91 3.87 -9.58
CA HIS A 108 -13.65 3.22 -9.91
C HIS A 108 -12.50 3.93 -9.22
N ARG A 109 -11.45 3.17 -8.92
CA ARG A 109 -10.21 3.66 -8.35
C ARG A 109 -9.06 3.17 -9.19
N ILE A 110 -8.10 4.04 -9.38
CA ILE A 110 -6.84 3.74 -10.03
C ILE A 110 -5.86 3.39 -8.93
N ASN A 111 -5.38 2.14 -8.95
CA ASN A 111 -4.47 1.58 -7.96
C ASN A 111 -3.23 0.99 -8.62
N PHE A 112 -2.14 0.87 -7.87
CA PHE A 112 -1.04 0.02 -8.31
C PHE A 112 -1.51 -1.43 -8.38
N ALA A 113 -0.93 -2.21 -9.30
CA ALA A 113 -1.32 -3.60 -9.54
C ALA A 113 -1.25 -4.48 -8.28
N SER A 114 -0.39 -4.11 -7.33
CA SER A 114 -0.37 -4.66 -5.97
C SER A 114 0.33 -3.68 -5.02
N PRO A 115 0.19 -3.86 -3.68
CA PRO A 115 0.97 -3.10 -2.70
C PRO A 115 2.49 -3.21 -2.94
N TYR A 116 2.96 -4.40 -3.32
CA TYR A 116 4.37 -4.64 -3.65
C TYR A 116 4.84 -3.81 -4.85
N VAL A 117 4.04 -3.78 -5.92
CA VAL A 117 4.34 -2.96 -7.11
C VAL A 117 4.34 -1.47 -6.76
N GLY A 118 3.36 -1.01 -5.99
CA GLY A 118 3.29 0.38 -5.54
C GLY A 118 4.51 0.80 -4.73
N GLN A 119 4.98 -0.07 -3.82
CA GLN A 119 6.21 0.18 -3.07
C GLN A 119 7.43 0.28 -3.98
N LEU A 120 7.64 -0.67 -4.90
CA LEU A 120 8.79 -0.66 -5.82
C LEU A 120 8.80 0.58 -6.72
N VAL A 121 7.64 0.91 -7.30
CA VAL A 121 7.49 2.08 -8.17
C VAL A 121 7.72 3.35 -7.36
N GLY A 122 7.05 3.54 -6.23
CA GLY A 122 7.20 4.73 -5.40
C GLY A 122 8.62 4.90 -4.87
N ASP A 123 9.27 3.82 -4.41
CA ASP A 123 10.66 3.84 -3.94
C ASP A 123 11.62 4.28 -5.06
N ARG A 124 11.43 3.78 -6.29
CA ARG A 124 12.23 4.21 -7.43
C ARG A 124 11.97 5.67 -7.77
N LEU A 125 10.71 6.08 -7.89
CA LEU A 125 10.35 7.44 -8.27
C LEU A 125 10.87 8.48 -7.28
N ALA A 126 10.74 8.20 -5.98
CA ALA A 126 11.25 9.08 -4.93
C ALA A 126 12.78 9.23 -5.00
N ARG A 127 13.52 8.17 -5.38
CA ARG A 127 14.97 8.23 -5.61
C ARG A 127 15.34 8.98 -6.89
N ASP A 128 14.62 8.74 -7.98
CA ASP A 128 14.97 9.23 -9.31
C ASP A 128 14.61 10.72 -9.48
N SER A 129 13.45 11.16 -8.98
CA SER A 129 13.04 12.58 -9.01
C SER A 129 11.95 12.90 -7.98
N VAL A 130 12.38 13.51 -6.88
CA VAL A 130 11.47 14.06 -5.85
C VAL A 130 10.49 15.07 -6.46
N GLU A 131 10.97 15.99 -7.30
CA GLU A 131 10.14 17.06 -7.86
C GLU A 131 9.00 16.52 -8.72
N ALA A 132 9.21 15.38 -9.37
CA ALA A 132 8.21 14.79 -10.23
C ALA A 132 7.14 14.04 -9.43
N VAL A 133 7.51 13.40 -8.31
CA VAL A 133 6.54 12.85 -7.35
C VAL A 133 5.72 13.96 -6.71
N GLU A 134 6.37 15.05 -6.29
CA GLU A 134 5.68 16.23 -5.73
C GLU A 134 4.65 16.81 -6.71
N ARG A 135 5.07 17.04 -7.96
CA ARG A 135 4.19 17.55 -9.02
C ARG A 135 2.98 16.64 -9.24
N PHE A 136 3.15 15.32 -9.21
CA PHE A 136 2.03 14.39 -9.30
C PHE A 136 1.07 14.52 -8.13
N LEU A 137 1.60 14.49 -6.90
CA LEU A 137 0.79 14.59 -5.68
C LEU A 137 0.00 15.91 -5.64
N ARG A 138 0.58 16.99 -6.17
CA ARG A 138 -0.06 18.31 -6.33
C ARG A 138 -1.18 18.29 -7.37
N TRP A 139 -0.91 17.77 -8.57
CA TRP A 139 -1.88 17.74 -9.67
C TRP A 139 -3.07 16.82 -9.42
N THR A 140 -2.86 15.78 -8.62
CA THR A 140 -3.88 14.76 -8.33
C THR A 140 -4.66 15.01 -7.03
N ARG A 141 -4.42 16.14 -6.36
CA ARG A 141 -4.94 16.43 -5.01
C ARG A 141 -6.43 16.15 -4.84
N ASP A 142 -7.24 16.64 -5.78
CA ASP A 142 -8.70 16.59 -5.72
C ASP A 142 -9.29 15.41 -6.49
N LEU A 143 -8.44 14.57 -7.08
CA LEU A 143 -8.85 13.40 -7.87
C LEU A 143 -9.05 12.20 -6.95
N LYS A 144 -10.32 11.92 -6.64
CA LYS A 144 -10.70 10.81 -5.74
C LYS A 144 -10.23 9.44 -6.26
N ASP A 145 -10.24 9.26 -7.57
CA ASP A 145 -9.95 7.96 -8.20
C ASP A 145 -8.49 7.54 -7.98
N VAL A 146 -7.56 8.47 -7.75
CA VAL A 146 -6.13 8.19 -7.53
C VAL A 146 -5.70 8.37 -6.07
N ALA A 147 -6.64 8.53 -5.14
CA ALA A 147 -6.35 8.82 -3.73
C ALA A 147 -5.45 7.75 -3.08
N ALA A 148 -5.66 6.48 -3.40
CA ALA A 148 -4.86 5.37 -2.87
C ALA A 148 -3.44 5.36 -3.45
N MET A 149 -3.27 5.61 -4.76
CA MET A 149 -1.94 5.83 -5.35
C MET A 149 -1.20 7.01 -4.71
N ARG A 150 -1.91 8.12 -4.44
CA ARG A 150 -1.33 9.28 -3.75
C ARG A 150 -0.81 8.92 -2.36
N GLY A 151 -1.59 8.14 -1.60
CA GLY A 151 -1.17 7.65 -0.29
C GLY A 151 0.15 6.88 -0.37
N ILE A 152 0.22 5.89 -1.26
CA ILE A 152 1.42 5.08 -1.45
C ILE A 152 2.62 5.95 -1.87
N LEU A 153 2.45 6.83 -2.86
CA LEU A 153 3.56 7.67 -3.34
C LEU A 153 4.03 8.67 -2.30
N PHE A 154 3.12 9.26 -1.52
CA PHE A 154 3.47 10.17 -0.44
C PHE A 154 4.22 9.46 0.68
N GLU A 155 3.79 8.27 1.07
CA GLU A 155 4.48 7.43 2.07
C GLU A 155 5.90 7.07 1.60
N ARG A 156 6.06 6.65 0.33
CA ARG A 156 7.37 6.34 -0.25
C ARG A 156 8.28 7.57 -0.35
N LEU A 157 7.73 8.72 -0.73
CA LEU A 157 8.45 10.00 -0.71
C LEU A 157 8.89 10.37 0.71
N SER A 158 8.00 10.22 1.68
CA SER A 158 8.27 10.53 3.09
C SER A 158 9.44 9.70 3.60
N HIS A 159 9.44 8.38 3.41
CA HIS A 159 10.57 7.54 3.80
C HIS A 159 11.88 7.92 3.11
N HIS A 160 11.82 8.21 1.80
CA HIS A 160 13.01 8.62 1.06
C HIS A 160 13.61 9.90 1.66
N LEU A 161 12.79 10.93 1.90
CA LEU A 161 13.27 12.19 2.48
C LEU A 161 13.73 12.01 3.93
N MET A 162 12.89 11.41 4.78
CA MET A 162 13.14 11.22 6.21
C MET A 162 14.44 10.47 6.50
N TYR A 163 14.89 9.59 5.60
CA TYR A 163 16.19 8.93 5.72
C TYR A 163 17.33 9.64 4.97
N SER A 164 17.09 10.19 3.78
CA SER A 164 18.19 10.67 2.91
C SER A 164 18.62 12.11 3.17
N ARG A 165 17.89 12.87 3.97
CA ARG A 165 18.12 14.31 4.17
C ARG A 165 17.99 14.73 5.62
N GLU A 166 18.78 15.75 5.95
CA GLU A 166 18.59 16.52 7.18
C GLU A 166 17.71 17.74 6.89
N PHE A 167 16.69 17.96 7.71
CA PHE A 167 15.78 19.09 7.59
C PHE A 167 14.94 19.28 8.85
N ASP A 168 14.39 20.48 9.01
CA ASP A 168 13.44 20.78 10.07
C ASP A 168 11.99 20.62 9.57
N MET A 169 11.13 20.05 10.40
CA MET A 169 9.69 19.97 10.18
C MET A 169 8.94 20.84 11.18
N GLU A 170 7.94 21.58 10.71
CA GLU A 170 6.96 22.20 11.62
C GLU A 170 6.21 21.08 12.37
N GLU A 171 6.06 21.19 13.68
CA GLU A 171 5.41 20.18 14.53
C GLU A 171 4.29 20.82 15.35
N ARG A 172 3.14 20.15 15.47
CA ARG A 172 2.06 20.51 16.41
C ARG A 172 1.75 19.37 17.34
N ASP A 173 1.48 19.69 18.59
CA ASP A 173 0.87 18.80 19.57
C ASP A 173 -0.63 18.71 19.31
N LEU A 174 -1.16 17.51 19.03
CA LEU A 174 -2.58 17.31 18.75
C LEU A 174 -3.43 17.14 20.01
N GLU A 175 -2.82 17.02 21.20
CA GLU A 175 -3.53 16.96 22.48
C GLU A 175 -4.05 18.33 22.90
N ILE A 176 -3.28 19.38 22.61
CA ILE A 176 -3.58 20.77 23.00
C ILE A 176 -3.67 21.74 21.81
N ASP A 177 -3.49 21.25 20.59
CA ASP A 177 -3.51 22.01 19.34
C ASP A 177 -2.52 23.20 19.33
N ALA A 178 -1.27 22.94 19.76
CA ALA A 178 -0.24 23.96 19.91
C ALA A 178 1.01 23.67 19.06
N HIS A 179 1.63 24.72 18.53
CA HIS A 179 2.93 24.60 17.85
C HIS A 179 4.02 24.20 18.85
N LEU A 180 4.85 23.24 18.43
CA LEU A 180 6.06 22.81 19.12
C LEU A 180 7.29 23.41 18.44
N PRO A 181 8.47 23.39 19.09
CA PRO A 181 9.73 23.61 18.40
C PRO A 181 9.82 22.67 17.19
N LYS A 182 10.45 23.15 16.11
CA LYS A 182 10.59 22.34 14.90
C LYS A 182 11.29 21.02 15.22
N TYR A 183 10.78 19.94 14.63
CA TYR A 183 11.44 18.66 14.71
C TYR A 183 12.61 18.63 13.73
N HIS A 184 13.83 18.52 14.27
CA HIS A 184 15.03 18.34 13.48
C HIS A 184 15.18 16.86 13.09
N ASN A 185 14.98 16.55 11.80
CA ASN A 185 15.23 15.24 11.24
C ASN A 185 16.72 15.10 10.88
N SER A 186 17.44 14.21 11.56
CA SER A 186 18.84 13.85 11.26
C SER A 186 19.03 12.35 11.52
N PRO A 187 18.64 11.50 10.55
CA PRO A 187 18.76 10.04 10.67
C PRO A 187 20.23 9.61 10.55
N LYS A 188 20.67 8.66 11.39
CA LYS A 188 22.06 8.17 11.35
C LYS A 188 22.26 6.98 10.43
N GLU A 189 21.29 6.09 10.40
CA GLU A 189 21.27 4.89 9.56
C GLU A 189 19.83 4.53 9.24
N ARG A 190 19.64 3.75 8.16
CA ARG A 190 18.36 3.13 7.83
C ARG A 190 18.40 1.66 8.18
N ILE A 191 17.33 1.19 8.80
CA ILE A 191 17.16 -0.22 9.14
C ILE A 191 15.78 -0.68 8.67
N ASP A 192 15.75 -1.57 7.69
CA ASP A 192 14.53 -2.29 7.35
C ASP A 192 14.39 -3.47 8.33
N LEU A 193 13.46 -3.37 9.28
CA LEU A 193 13.22 -4.40 10.29
C LEU A 193 12.46 -5.57 9.64
N ALA A 194 13.15 -6.70 9.51
CA ALA A 194 12.60 -7.92 8.92
C ALA A 194 11.44 -8.49 9.75
N THR A 195 10.55 -9.23 9.10
CA THR A 195 9.45 -9.93 9.77
C THR A 195 9.98 -10.87 10.85
N GLY A 196 9.44 -10.76 12.07
CA GLY A 196 9.87 -11.55 13.23
C GLY A 196 11.14 -11.05 13.94
N ALA A 197 11.76 -9.96 13.48
CA ALA A 197 12.82 -9.28 14.23
C ALA A 197 12.22 -8.35 15.30
N SER A 198 12.91 -8.24 16.45
CA SER A 198 12.46 -7.45 17.60
C SER A 198 13.19 -6.10 17.68
N LEU A 199 12.44 -5.07 18.09
CA LEU A 199 12.93 -3.72 18.39
C LEU A 199 13.89 -3.69 19.59
N GLU A 200 13.80 -4.65 20.51
CA GLU A 200 14.71 -4.72 21.66
C GLU A 200 16.19 -4.73 21.24
N LYS A 201 16.48 -5.43 20.13
CA LYS A 201 17.84 -5.57 19.58
C LYS A 201 18.37 -4.30 18.91
N LEU A 202 17.55 -3.26 18.79
CA LEU A 202 17.89 -1.99 18.15
C LEU A 202 17.98 -0.83 19.16
N LYS A 203 17.76 -1.09 20.47
CA LYS A 203 17.81 -0.06 21.53
C LYS A 203 19.15 0.66 21.63
N ASP A 204 20.23 0.01 21.22
CA ASP A 204 21.60 0.53 21.18
C ASP A 204 21.92 1.35 19.91
N LYS A 205 20.94 1.56 19.03
CA LYS A 205 21.09 2.34 17.78
C LYS A 205 20.31 3.66 17.80
N PRO A 206 20.71 4.64 18.64
CA PRO A 206 19.98 5.88 18.80
C PRO A 206 20.05 6.74 17.53
N GLY A 207 18.87 7.11 16.99
CA GLY A 207 18.74 7.90 15.77
C GLY A 207 18.71 7.07 14.47
N ALA A 208 18.63 5.74 14.56
CA ALA A 208 18.33 4.90 13.42
C ALA A 208 16.88 5.12 12.95
N TYR A 209 16.70 5.32 11.66
CA TYR A 209 15.39 5.37 11.01
C TYR A 209 14.95 3.95 10.65
N ILE A 210 14.00 3.42 11.41
CA ILE A 210 13.58 2.03 11.33
C ILE A 210 12.28 1.92 10.54
N ILE A 211 12.24 1.05 9.53
CA ILE A 211 11.05 0.76 8.72
C ILE A 211 10.62 -0.69 9.02
N PRO A 212 9.52 -0.91 9.76
CA PRO A 212 9.01 -2.25 10.01
C PRO A 212 8.37 -2.85 8.76
N ARG A 213 8.73 -4.11 8.43
CA ARG A 213 8.10 -4.88 7.34
C ARG A 213 7.03 -5.86 7.84
N ALA A 214 6.97 -6.10 9.15
CA ALA A 214 6.02 -7.03 9.76
C ALA A 214 4.65 -6.38 9.94
N ARG A 215 3.58 -7.18 9.78
CA ARG A 215 2.19 -6.73 10.01
C ARG A 215 1.92 -6.36 11.46
N ASP A 216 2.69 -6.92 12.40
CA ASP A 216 2.52 -6.67 13.83
C ASP A 216 2.76 -5.21 14.20
N TYR A 217 3.48 -4.46 13.35
CA TYR A 217 3.72 -3.03 13.50
C TYR A 217 2.75 -2.15 12.73
N ALA A 218 1.80 -2.70 11.97
CA ALA A 218 0.77 -1.89 11.33
C ALA A 218 0.00 -1.09 12.40
N PRO A 219 -0.25 0.21 12.20
CA PRO A 219 -0.05 1.08 11.04
C PRO A 219 1.19 1.99 11.14
N ILE A 220 2.23 1.60 11.91
CA ILE A 220 3.48 2.35 12.01
C ILE A 220 4.27 2.17 10.72
N ASP A 221 4.43 3.24 9.95
CA ASP A 221 5.21 3.21 8.71
C ASP A 221 6.71 3.24 9.00
N SER A 222 7.13 3.98 10.03
CA SER A 222 8.52 4.03 10.49
C SER A 222 8.61 4.47 11.95
N LEU A 223 9.77 4.28 12.57
CA LEU A 223 9.99 4.67 13.97
C LEU A 223 11.44 5.05 14.24
N ILE A 224 11.62 5.83 15.31
CA ILE A 224 12.91 6.15 15.91
C ILE A 224 12.80 5.82 17.39
N LEU A 225 13.68 4.93 17.86
CA LEU A 225 13.74 4.54 19.25
C LEU A 225 14.23 5.70 20.14
N PRO A 226 13.76 5.78 21.41
CA PRO A 226 13.00 4.74 22.12
C PRO A 226 11.48 4.79 21.92
N ASN A 227 10.92 5.92 21.49
CA ASN A 227 9.48 6.15 21.68
C ASN A 227 8.75 6.91 20.56
N ARG A 228 9.38 7.19 19.41
CA ARG A 228 8.72 7.94 18.33
C ARG A 228 8.32 7.03 17.19
N ALA A 229 7.03 6.97 16.89
CA ALA A 229 6.46 6.28 15.75
C ALA A 229 5.94 7.31 14.73
N PHE A 230 6.08 7.01 13.45
CA PHE A 230 5.65 7.86 12.35
C PHE A 230 4.62 7.13 11.49
N GLN A 231 3.55 7.85 11.15
CA GLN A 231 2.55 7.41 10.19
C GLN A 231 2.40 8.49 9.11
N CYS A 232 2.73 8.16 7.87
CA CYS A 232 2.64 9.05 6.72
C CYS A 232 1.24 8.98 6.14
N THR A 233 0.59 10.12 5.95
CA THR A 233 -0.77 10.11 5.41
C THR A 233 -1.09 11.35 4.59
N VAL A 234 -1.95 11.14 3.60
CA VAL A 234 -2.64 12.19 2.83
C VAL A 234 -4.14 12.21 3.15
N SER A 235 -4.59 11.47 4.16
CA SER A 235 -5.96 11.48 4.65
C SER A 235 -6.07 12.40 5.85
N ALA A 236 -7.15 13.17 5.95
CA ALA A 236 -7.47 13.96 7.14
C ALA A 236 -7.89 13.09 8.35
N MET A 237 -8.38 11.88 8.08
CA MET A 237 -8.83 10.92 9.09
C MET A 237 -8.27 9.53 8.75
N PRO A 238 -6.97 9.28 8.91
CA PRO A 238 -6.41 7.95 8.75
C PRO A 238 -6.98 6.99 9.81
N PRO A 239 -7.36 5.75 9.43
CA PRO A 239 -7.58 4.72 10.42
C PRO A 239 -6.27 4.44 11.16
N VAL A 240 -6.32 4.36 12.48
CA VAL A 240 -5.18 4.00 13.31
C VAL A 240 -5.54 2.78 14.16
N GLU A 241 -5.17 1.61 13.64
CA GLU A 241 -5.17 0.38 14.44
C GLU A 241 -4.05 0.46 15.47
N SER A 242 -4.29 0.15 16.73
CA SER A 242 -3.27 0.37 17.77
C SER A 242 -2.37 -0.83 18.02
N VAL A 243 -2.43 -1.88 17.19
CA VAL A 243 -1.66 -3.12 17.40
C VAL A 243 -0.16 -2.85 17.39
N GLY A 244 0.35 -2.15 16.37
CA GLY A 244 1.77 -1.82 16.28
C GLY A 244 2.30 -0.93 17.41
N LEU A 245 1.47 -0.01 17.89
CA LEU A 245 1.82 0.87 19.02
C LEU A 245 1.95 0.06 20.31
N LYS A 246 1.12 -0.97 20.48
CA LYS A 246 1.21 -1.85 21.64
C LYS A 246 2.48 -2.69 21.59
N CYS A 247 2.77 -3.31 20.45
CA CYS A 247 4.02 -4.05 20.24
C CYS A 247 5.24 -3.18 20.54
N MET A 248 5.22 -1.92 20.09
CA MET A 248 6.28 -0.97 20.39
C MET A 248 6.40 -0.69 21.90
N LEU A 249 5.31 -0.44 22.63
CA LEU A 249 5.36 -0.23 24.10
C LEU A 249 5.98 -1.43 24.81
N ASP A 250 5.55 -2.63 24.44
CA ASP A 250 5.95 -3.88 25.09
C ASP A 250 7.44 -4.19 24.82
N GLU A 251 7.90 -4.04 23.57
CA GLU A 251 9.29 -4.32 23.22
C GLU A 251 10.27 -3.20 23.63
N THR A 252 9.88 -1.93 23.53
CA THR A 252 10.81 -0.84 23.89
C THR A 252 10.87 -0.62 25.40
N GLY A 253 9.79 -0.92 26.11
CA GLY A 253 9.63 -0.57 27.52
C GLY A 253 9.46 0.93 27.75
N ALA A 254 9.10 1.70 26.71
CA ALA A 254 8.92 3.14 26.81
C ALA A 254 7.67 3.48 27.65
N ASP A 255 7.76 4.50 28.51
CA ASP A 255 6.61 4.94 29.33
C ASP A 255 5.48 5.52 28.47
N GLU A 256 5.84 6.23 27.40
CA GLU A 256 4.93 6.80 26.42
C GLU A 256 5.40 6.56 24.99
N ILE A 257 4.50 6.63 24.01
CA ILE A 257 4.80 6.72 22.58
C ILE A 257 4.35 8.07 22.04
N LEU A 258 5.21 8.69 21.26
CA LEU A 258 4.90 9.82 20.40
C LEU A 258 4.51 9.29 19.02
N LEU A 259 3.20 9.21 18.75
CA LEU A 259 2.70 8.92 17.41
C LEU A 259 2.67 10.23 16.61
N THR A 260 3.57 10.36 15.65
CA THR A 260 3.72 11.54 14.81
C THR A 260 3.16 11.26 13.41
N PHE A 261 2.08 11.95 13.05
CA PHE A 261 1.57 11.95 11.68
C PHE A 261 2.44 12.83 10.80
N VAL A 262 3.00 12.27 9.73
CA VAL A 262 3.72 13.03 8.71
C VAL A 262 2.74 13.34 7.59
N VAL A 263 2.47 14.62 7.36
CA VAL A 263 1.41 15.07 6.45
C VAL A 263 1.92 16.08 5.43
N PRO A 264 1.24 16.22 4.28
CA PRO A 264 1.53 17.28 3.32
C PRO A 264 1.23 18.68 3.91
N PRO A 265 1.88 19.75 3.40
CA PRO A 265 1.68 21.12 3.90
C PRO A 265 0.24 21.61 3.95
N ASP A 266 -0.58 21.22 2.97
CA ASP A 266 -1.97 21.62 2.86
C ASP A 266 -2.87 21.02 3.95
N GLN A 267 -2.47 19.89 4.55
CA GLN A 267 -3.19 19.26 5.66
C GLN A 267 -2.67 19.70 7.02
N PHE A 268 -1.42 20.17 7.10
CA PHE A 268 -0.75 20.43 8.36
C PHE A 268 -1.54 21.32 9.31
N ALA A 269 -2.10 22.44 8.84
CA ALA A 269 -2.80 23.39 9.73
C ALA A 269 -4.15 22.88 10.25
N THR A 270 -4.82 22.01 9.49
CA THR A 270 -6.18 21.56 9.79
C THR A 270 -6.24 20.16 10.37
N PHE A 271 -5.14 19.40 10.32
CA PHE A 271 -5.07 18.04 10.84
C PHE A 271 -5.44 17.99 12.33
N LYS A 272 -6.28 17.02 12.69
CA LYS A 272 -6.79 16.85 14.05
C LYS A 272 -6.32 15.54 14.67
N LYS A 273 -6.48 15.44 15.98
CA LYS A 273 -6.25 14.21 16.73
C LYS A 273 -7.11 13.08 16.17
N GLN A 274 -6.52 11.91 16.04
CA GLN A 274 -7.14 10.72 15.48
C GLN A 274 -7.66 9.81 16.60
N ASP A 275 -8.75 9.11 16.32
CA ASP A 275 -9.26 8.08 17.23
C ASP A 275 -8.43 6.80 17.07
N LEU A 276 -7.93 6.29 18.19
CA LEU A 276 -7.16 5.06 18.23
C LEU A 276 -8.10 3.90 18.61
N THR A 277 -8.08 2.83 17.81
CA THR A 277 -8.89 1.63 18.06
C THR A 277 -8.01 0.41 18.32
N GLY A 278 -8.42 -0.47 19.25
CA GLY A 278 -7.73 -1.75 19.52
C GLY A 278 -6.82 -1.77 20.76
N MET A 279 -6.86 -0.73 21.60
CA MET A 279 -6.07 -0.61 22.84
C MET A 279 -6.98 -0.40 24.05
N GLN A 280 -6.51 -0.83 25.22
CA GLN A 280 -7.20 -0.51 26.47
C GLN A 280 -6.99 0.96 26.85
N TYR A 281 -7.92 1.51 27.63
CA TYR A 281 -7.92 2.94 28.00
C TYR A 281 -6.63 3.42 28.70
N ASN A 282 -6.02 2.57 29.53
CA ASN A 282 -4.74 2.81 30.19
C ASN A 282 -3.56 2.85 29.20
N GLU A 283 -3.58 2.01 28.16
CA GLU A 283 -2.57 2.01 27.09
C GLU A 283 -2.73 3.26 26.21
N LEU A 284 -3.96 3.64 25.88
CA LEU A 284 -4.26 4.85 25.09
C LEU A 284 -3.72 6.13 25.72
N ARG A 285 -3.72 6.24 27.06
CA ARG A 285 -3.17 7.40 27.76
C ARG A 285 -1.66 7.56 27.60
N ARG A 286 -0.96 6.48 27.26
CA ARG A 286 0.49 6.44 27.00
C ARG A 286 0.83 6.82 25.57
N VAL A 287 -0.15 7.03 24.69
CA VAL A 287 0.09 7.47 23.31
C VAL A 287 -0.26 8.95 23.19
N LYS A 288 0.73 9.76 22.83
CA LYS A 288 0.55 11.19 22.51
C LYS A 288 0.62 11.37 21.02
N GLN A 289 -0.31 12.16 20.47
CA GLN A 289 -0.38 12.39 19.05
C GLN A 289 0.21 13.74 18.67
N ARG A 290 0.97 13.73 17.59
CA ARG A 290 1.58 14.93 17.01
C ARG A 290 1.42 14.91 15.50
N VAL A 291 1.54 16.06 14.88
CA VAL A 291 1.60 16.16 13.43
C VAL A 291 2.82 16.96 13.01
N CYS A 292 3.53 16.46 12.00
CA CYS A 292 4.65 17.12 11.37
C CYS A 292 4.33 17.43 9.90
N GLN A 293 4.72 18.63 9.47
CA GLN A 293 4.68 19.01 8.07
C GLN A 293 5.94 18.51 7.36
N LEU A 294 5.76 17.64 6.36
CA LEU A 294 6.86 17.29 5.47
C LEU A 294 7.21 18.50 4.58
N PRO A 295 8.50 18.92 4.48
CA PRO A 295 8.89 20.11 3.72
C PRO A 295 8.98 19.81 2.22
N VAL A 296 7.82 19.55 1.62
CA VAL A 296 7.63 19.23 0.21
C VAL A 296 6.71 20.25 -0.45
N ASN A 297 6.77 20.36 -1.77
CA ASN A 297 5.93 21.30 -2.53
C ASN A 297 4.73 20.56 -3.15
N ILE A 298 3.65 20.30 -2.40
CA ILE A 298 2.50 19.49 -2.88
C ILE A 298 1.13 20.12 -2.60
#